data_AF-A0A3P5X923-F1
#
_entry.id   AF-A0A3P5X923-F1
#
_cell.length_a   1.000
_cell.length_b   1.000
_cell.length_c   1.000
_cell.angle_alpha   90.00
_cell.angle_beta   90.00
_cell.angle_gamma   90.00
#
_symmetry.space_group_name_H-M   'P 1'
#
loop_
_entity.id
_entity.type
_entity.pdbx_description
1 polymer ?
#
loop_
_entity_poly.entity_id
_entity_poly.type
_entity_poly.pdbx_seq_one_letter_code
_entity_poly.pdbx_strand_id
1 'polypeptide(L)'
;MKFAIEYSFRLRSDDDLHEVIVPAEQLLNTPLTVDAVRLVVEKDELLLADLFRDFLPRYHLMANDPSYWSQELERYTEQIKLVKVV
;
A
#
# COMPACT_ATOMS: atom_id res chain seq x y z
N MET A 1 -0.81 -13.75 -23.87
CA MET A 1 -0.18 -13.58 -22.54
C MET A 1 -0.72 -12.29 -21.96
N LYS A 2 -1.29 -12.30 -20.74
CA LYS A 2 -1.79 -11.09 -20.07
C LYS A 2 -0.81 -10.70 -18.96
N PHE A 3 -0.53 -9.41 -18.84
CA PHE A 3 0.29 -8.84 -17.78
C PHE A 3 -0.54 -7.83 -17.00
N ALA A 4 -0.28 -7.74 -15.70
CA ALA A 4 -0.89 -6.81 -14.78
C ALA A 4 0.22 -6.00 -14.10
N ILE A 5 -0.15 -4.82 -13.58
CA ILE A 5 0.75 -3.97 -12.81
C ILE A 5 0.45 -4.21 -11.34
N GLU A 6 1.47 -4.57 -10.59
CA GLU A 6 1.40 -4.76 -9.15
C GLU A 6 2.15 -3.62 -8.48
N TYR A 7 1.51 -2.96 -7.51
CA TYR A 7 2.21 -2.11 -6.56
C TYR A 7 2.25 -2.81 -5.21
N SER A 8 3.44 -2.89 -4.61
CA SER A 8 3.61 -3.49 -3.30
C SER A 8 4.56 -2.70 -2.42
N PHE A 9 4.35 -2.80 -1.11
CA PHE A 9 5.21 -2.21 -0.11
C PHE A 9 5.15 -3.03 1.18
N ARG A 10 6.17 -2.86 2.02
CA ARG A 10 6.25 -3.52 3.32
C ARG A 10 5.94 -2.52 4.42
N LEU A 11 5.06 -2.90 5.32
CA LEU A 11 4.81 -2.23 6.58
C LEU A 11 5.56 -2.97 7.67
N ARG A 12 6.32 -2.26 8.48
CA ARG A 12 6.83 -2.77 9.74
C ARG A 12 6.02 -2.19 10.89
N SER A 13 5.52 -3.01 11.79
CA SER A 13 4.84 -2.60 13.03
C SER A 13 5.24 -3.54 14.16
N ASP A 14 5.71 -3.02 15.30
CA ASP A 14 6.07 -3.83 16.48
C ASP A 14 6.92 -5.09 16.18
N ASP A 15 7.90 -4.96 15.27
CA ASP A 15 8.75 -6.04 14.72
C ASP A 15 8.10 -7.04 13.75
N ASP A 16 6.80 -6.94 13.50
CA ASP A 16 6.14 -7.66 12.41
C ASP A 16 6.27 -6.92 11.07
N LEU A 17 6.54 -7.69 10.02
CA LEU A 17 6.64 -7.18 8.65
C LEU A 17 5.48 -7.72 7.80
N HIS A 18 4.64 -6.82 7.31
CA HIS A 18 3.50 -7.14 6.47
C HIS A 18 3.71 -6.63 5.04
N GLU A 19 3.54 -7.49 4.05
CA GLU A 19 3.58 -7.10 2.63
C GLU A 19 2.17 -6.76 2.16
N VAL A 20 1.98 -5.51 1.73
CA VAL A 20 0.73 -5.04 1.12
C VAL A 20 0.88 -5.10 -0.38
N ILE A 21 -0.09 -5.73 -1.04
CA ILE A 21 -0.15 -5.85 -2.50
C ILE A 21 -1.44 -5.19 -2.99
N VAL A 22 -1.30 -4.16 -3.83
CA VAL A 22 -2.43 -3.43 -4.39
C VAL A 22 -2.86 -4.07 -5.70
N PRO A 23 -4.15 -4.45 -5.86
CA PRO A 23 -4.65 -5.06 -7.09
C PRO A 23 -4.50 -4.14 -8.30
N ALA A 24 -4.13 -4.73 -9.44
CA ALA A 24 -3.89 -4.01 -10.68
C ALA A 24 -5.13 -3.28 -11.20
N GLU A 25 -6.31 -3.81 -10.93
CA GLU A 25 -7.59 -3.22 -11.34
C GLU A 25 -7.80 -1.85 -10.71
N GLN A 26 -7.30 -1.66 -9.48
CA GLN A 26 -7.38 -0.39 -8.76
C GLN A 26 -6.41 0.67 -9.31
N LEU A 27 -5.48 0.26 -10.17
CA LEU A 27 -4.45 1.12 -10.76
C LEU A 27 -4.74 1.47 -12.23
N LEU A 28 -5.89 1.05 -12.78
CA LEU A 28 -6.18 1.06 -14.22
C LEU A 28 -6.18 2.43 -14.91
N ASN A 29 -6.15 3.54 -14.16
CA ASN A 29 -6.01 4.89 -14.73
C ASN A 29 -5.04 5.76 -13.91
N THR A 30 -4.17 5.12 -13.13
CA THR A 30 -3.26 5.80 -12.21
C THR A 30 -1.90 5.95 -12.87
N PRO A 31 -1.29 7.14 -12.86
CA PRO A 31 0.10 7.28 -13.27
C PRO A 31 0.99 6.28 -12.54
N LEU A 32 1.91 5.65 -13.25
CA LEU A 32 2.81 4.63 -12.69
C LEU A 32 3.98 5.24 -11.92
N THR A 33 3.64 6.06 -10.93
CA THR A 33 4.58 6.64 -9.97
C THR A 33 4.15 6.23 -8.57
N VAL A 34 5.12 6.07 -7.68
CA VAL A 34 4.85 5.68 -6.28
C VAL A 34 3.88 6.65 -5.61
N ASP A 35 4.06 7.96 -5.82
CA ASP A 35 3.20 8.99 -5.23
C ASP A 35 1.75 8.93 -5.75
N ALA A 36 1.56 8.71 -7.05
CA ALA A 36 0.22 8.65 -7.63
C ALA A 36 -0.54 7.39 -7.17
N VAL A 37 0.15 6.25 -7.12
CA VAL A 37 -0.43 5.00 -6.60
C VAL A 37 -0.75 5.13 -5.11
N ARG A 38 0.16 5.71 -4.33
CA ARG A 38 -0.04 5.97 -2.91
C ARG A 38 -1.31 6.80 -2.67
N LEU A 39 -1.50 7.87 -3.43
CA LEU A 39 -2.69 8.72 -3.33
C LEU A 39 -4.00 7.99 -3.63
N VAL A 40 -3.99 7.01 -4.55
CA VAL A 40 -5.17 6.20 -4.85
C VAL A 40 -5.50 5.27 -3.68
N VAL A 41 -4.48 4.58 -3.15
CA VAL A 41 -4.64 3.71 -1.99
C VAL A 41 -5.13 4.51 -0.79
N GLU A 42 -4.56 5.68 -0.51
CA GLU A 42 -4.90 6.52 0.64
C GLU A 42 -6.30 7.16 0.59
N LYS A 43 -6.90 7.28 -0.60
CA LYS A 43 -8.22 7.91 -0.78
C LYS A 43 -9.38 6.92 -0.81
N ASP A 44 -9.10 5.64 -1.00
CA ASP A 44 -10.11 4.59 -1.05
C ASP A 44 -10.17 3.85 0.29
N GLU A 45 -11.11 4.22 1.16
CA GLU A 45 -11.27 3.61 2.48
C GLU A 45 -11.62 2.12 2.42
N LEU A 46 -12.33 1.67 1.38
CA LEU A 46 -12.66 0.25 1.22
C LEU A 46 -11.42 -0.55 0.84
N LEU A 47 -10.61 -0.01 -0.06
CA LEU A 47 -9.32 -0.59 -0.44
C LEU A 47 -8.36 -0.61 0.75
N LEU A 48 -8.28 0.47 1.53
CA LEU A 48 -7.48 0.49 2.77
C LEU A 48 -7.96 -0.57 3.75
N ALA A 49 -9.27 -0.70 3.98
CA ALA A 49 -9.80 -1.68 4.91
C ALA A 49 -9.48 -3.12 4.49
N ASP A 50 -9.54 -3.43 3.20
CA ASP A 50 -9.19 -4.78 2.72
C ASP A 50 -7.69 -5.07 2.78
N LEU A 51 -6.86 -4.07 2.42
CA LEU A 51 -5.40 -4.20 2.39
C LEU A 51 -4.78 -4.23 3.79
N PHE A 52 -5.33 -3.46 4.73
CA PHE A 52 -4.72 -3.25 6.05
C PHE A 52 -5.49 -3.94 7.18
N ARG A 53 -6.77 -4.32 7.01
CA ARG A 53 -7.64 -4.99 8.01
C ARG A 53 -7.30 -4.65 9.48
N ASP A 54 -6.51 -5.50 10.12
CA ASP A 54 -6.13 -5.41 11.54
C ASP A 54 -5.24 -4.20 11.85
N PHE A 55 -4.51 -3.70 10.85
CA PHE A 55 -3.64 -2.53 10.92
C PHE A 55 -4.33 -1.23 10.51
N LEU A 56 -5.58 -1.26 10.03
CA LEU A 56 -6.29 -0.07 9.56
C LEU A 56 -6.33 1.07 10.60
N PRO A 57 -6.60 0.82 11.90
CA PRO A 57 -6.56 1.89 12.91
C PRO A 57 -5.18 2.52 13.08
N ARG A 58 -4.12 1.69 13.07
CA ARG A 58 -2.72 2.14 13.18
C ARG A 58 -2.30 2.93 11.93
N TYR A 59 -2.76 2.51 10.76
CA TYR A 59 -2.55 3.22 9.51
C TYR A 59 -3.20 4.60 9.52
N HIS A 60 -4.44 4.73 10.01
CA HIS A 60 -5.08 6.04 10.13
C HIS A 60 -4.36 6.97 11.12
N LEU A 61 -3.86 6.43 12.24
CA LEU A 61 -3.04 7.21 13.16
C LEU A 61 -1.75 7.69 12.47
N MET A 62 -1.08 6.83 11.70
CA MET A 62 0.08 7.20 10.89
C MET A 62 -0.24 8.27 9.83
N ALA A 63 -1.33 8.11 9.07
CA ALA A 63 -1.70 9.05 8.02
C ALA A 63 -1.99 10.46 8.56
N ASN A 64 -2.46 10.55 9.81
CA ASN A 64 -2.78 11.81 10.49
C ASN A 64 -1.60 12.37 11.30
N ASP A 65 -0.65 11.54 11.75
CA ASP A 65 0.50 11.93 12.56
C ASP A 65 1.83 11.38 11.98
N PRO A 66 2.63 12.21 11.30
CA PRO A 66 3.92 11.83 10.75
C PRO A 66 4.93 11.35 11.81
N SER A 67 4.77 11.71 13.08
CA SER A 67 5.66 11.26 14.16
C SER A 67 5.41 9.81 14.59
N TYR A 68 4.19 9.32 14.38
CA TYR A 68 3.83 7.91 14.58
C TYR A 68 4.53 6.99 13.56
N TRP A 69 4.81 7.51 12.35
CA TRP A 69 5.53 6.80 11.29
C TRP A 69 6.94 6.38 11.73
N SER A 70 7.67 7.25 12.42
CA SER A 70 9.07 6.99 12.78
C SER A 70 9.24 6.11 14.02
N GLN A 71 8.15 5.84 14.74
CA GLN A 71 8.17 5.09 16.00
C GLN A 71 7.50 3.72 15.89
N GLU A 72 6.37 3.63 15.17
CA GLU A 72 5.45 2.48 15.29
C GLU A 72 5.07 1.84 13.95
N LEU A 73 5.17 2.57 12.82
CA LEU A 73 4.78 2.07 11.50
C LEU A 73 5.69 2.59 10.38
N GLU A 74 6.62 1.78 9.91
CA GLU A 74 7.55 2.18 8.85
C GLU A 74 7.22 1.51 7.50
N ARG A 75 7.14 2.31 6.42
CA ARG A 75 6.98 1.81 5.04
C ARG A 75 8.32 1.66 4.35
N TYR A 76 8.55 0.50 3.76
CA TYR A 76 9.77 0.20 3.02
C TYR A 76 9.50 -0.51 1.69
N THR A 77 10.50 -0.49 0.82
CA THR A 77 10.57 -1.31 -0.41
C THR A 77 9.38 -1.12 -1.35
N GLU A 78 8.87 0.11 -1.44
CA GLU A 78 7.78 0.44 -2.37
C GLU A 78 8.22 0.21 -3.81
N GLN A 79 7.46 -0.59 -4.54
CA GLN A 79 7.84 -1.05 -5.87
C GLN A 79 6.61 -1.19 -6.76
N ILE A 80 6.80 -0.90 -8.05
CA ILE A 80 5.84 -1.18 -9.11
C ILE A 80 6.45 -2.26 -10.00
N LYS A 81 5.73 -3.36 -10.23
CA LYS A 81 6.18 -4.51 -11.02
C LYS A 81 5.16 -4.87 -12.10
N LEU A 82 5.65 -5.43 -13.21
CA LEU A 82 4.82 -6.11 -14.19
C LEU A 82 4.76 -7.59 -13.83
N VAL A 83 3.58 -8.09 -13.50
CA VAL A 83 3.33 -9.50 -13.13
C VAL A 83 2.52 -10.18 -14.22
N LYS A 84 2.80 -11.46 -14.47
CA LYS A 84 2.04 -12.26 -15.45
C LYS A 84 0.76 -12.75 -14.78
N VAL A 85 -0.39 -12.54 -15.45
CA VAL A 85 -1.68 -13.07 -15.00
C VAL A 85 -1.87 -14.47 -15.60
N VAL A 86 -2.14 -15.46 -14.74
CA VAL A 86 -2.39 -16.86 -15.12
C VAL A 86 -3.88 -17.09 -15.30
#